data_AF-A0A6M8UI34-F1
#
_entry.id   AF-A0A6M8UI34-F1
#
_cell.length_a   1.000
_cell.length_b   1.000
_cell.length_c   1.000
_cell.angle_alpha   90.00
_cell.angle_beta   90.00
_cell.angle_gamma   90.00
#
_symmetry.space_group_name_H-M   'P 1'
#
loop_
_entity.id
_entity.type
_entity.pdbx_description
1 polymer ?
#
loop_
_entity_poly.entity_id
_entity_poly.type
_entity_poly.pdbx_seq_one_letter_code
_entity_poly.pdbx_strand_id
1 'polypeptide(L)' 'MEWIKFAGGIDEGTYIVCTENKIVTEMKYISNKYAKTNRGRAPRWEWHGRVSPWKVTHFMEMPSPPSD' A
#
# COMPACT_ATOMS: atom_id res chain seq x y z
N MET A 1 0.61 9.69 14.65
CA MET A 1 0.30 9.09 13.34
C MET A 1 -1.17 9.31 13.07
N GLU A 2 -1.50 9.75 11.86
CA GLU A 2 -2.87 10.06 11.44
C GLU A 2 -3.21 9.25 10.18
N TRP A 3 -4.45 8.77 10.08
CA TRP A 3 -4.94 8.04 8.91
C TRP A 3 -5.13 8.99 7.72
N ILE A 4 -4.47 8.69 6.61
CA ILE A 4 -4.55 9.48 5.37
C ILE A 4 -5.47 8.74 4.39
N LYS A 5 -6.48 9.43 3.86
CA LYS A 5 -7.36 8.86 2.82
C LYS A 5 -6.60 8.64 1.53
N PHE A 6 -6.68 7.43 0.97
CA PHE A 6 -5.99 7.10 -0.27
C PHE A 6 -6.68 7.75 -1.48
N ALA A 7 -5.94 8.57 -2.23
CA ALA A 7 -6.45 9.34 -3.38
C ALA A 7 -5.87 8.92 -4.74
N GLY A 8 -5.07 7.85 -4.80
CA GLY A 8 -4.62 7.26 -6.07
C GLY A 8 -3.13 7.35 -6.39
N GLY A 9 -2.29 7.89 -5.49
CA GLY A 9 -0.84 7.86 -5.66
C GLY A 9 -0.11 8.24 -4.37
N ILE A 10 0.84 7.41 -3.98
CA ILE A 10 1.78 7.62 -2.87
C ILE A 10 3.14 7.06 -3.29
N ASP A 11 4.19 7.33 -2.52
CA ASP A 11 5.51 6.77 -2.80
C ASP A 11 5.54 5.24 -2.60
N GLU A 12 6.50 4.58 -3.25
CA GLU A 12 6.68 3.14 -3.04
C GLU A 12 7.20 2.88 -1.62
N GLY A 13 6.57 1.96 -0.91
CA GLY A 13 6.90 1.74 0.49
C GLY A 13 5.99 0.73 1.17
N THR A 14 6.29 0.46 2.43
CA THR A 14 5.45 -0.36 3.31
C THR A 14 4.62 0.57 4.19
N TYR A 15 3.33 0.27 4.30
CA TYR A 15 2.35 1.09 5.01
C TYR A 15 1.41 0.22 5.83
N ILE A 16 0.88 0.80 6.91
CA ILE A 16 -0.30 0.28 7.59
C ILE A 16 -1.51 0.77 6.80
N VAL A 17 -2.35 -0.14 6.32
CA VAL A 17 -3.52 0.19 5.49
C VAL A 17 -4.82 -0.21 6.16
N CYS A 18 -5.88 0.52 5.85
CA CYS A 18 -7.26 0.17 6.18
C CYS A 18 -8.05 -0.08 4.90
N THR A 19 -8.63 -1.27 4.78
CA THR A 19 -9.40 -1.68 3.58
C THR A 19 -10.87 -1.30 3.67
N GLU A 20 -11.61 -1.46 2.57
CA GLU A 20 -13.06 -1.29 2.51
C GLU A 20 -13.81 -2.21 3.49
N ASN A 21 -13.20 -3.33 3.87
CA ASN A 21 -13.76 -4.28 4.83
C ASN A 21 -13.38 -3.97 6.29
N LYS A 22 -12.81 -2.79 6.57
CA LYS A 22 -12.31 -2.36 7.89
C LYS A 22 -11.20 -3.26 8.45
N ILE A 23 -10.47 -3.94 7.57
CA ILE A 23 -9.28 -4.71 7.96
C ILE A 23 -8.09 -3.76 8.02
N VAL A 24 -7.37 -3.79 9.14
CA VAL A 24 -6.10 -3.09 9.33
C VAL A 24 -4.97 -4.08 9.17
N THR A 25 -4.07 -3.85 8.21
CA THR A 25 -2.95 -4.76 7.92
C THR A 25 -1.78 -4.02 7.28
N GLU A 26 -0.62 -4.66 7.20
CA GLU A 26 0.55 -4.15 6.51
C GLU A 26 0.48 -4.50 5.02
N MET A 27 0.72 -3.53 4.15
CA MET A 27 0.83 -3.75 2.70
C MET A 27 1.95 -2.93 2.10
N LYS A 28 2.45 -3.38 0.95
CA LYS A 28 3.43 -2.66 0.15
C LYS A 28 2.77 -1.95 -1.02
N TYR A 29 3.04 -0.68 -1.23
CA TYR A 29 2.70 0.01 -2.47
C TYR A 29 3.91 -0.05 -3.40
N ILE A 30 3.75 -0.66 -4.58
CA ILE A 30 4.86 -0.88 -5.52
C ILE A 30 4.37 -0.86 -6.97
N SER A 31 5.23 -0.40 -7.89
CA SER A 31 5.06 -0.50 -9.33
C SER A 31 5.95 -1.60 -9.92
N ASN A 32 5.46 -2.33 -10.92
CA ASN A 32 6.27 -3.30 -11.65
C ASN A 32 6.79 -2.68 -12.96
N LYS A 33 7.98 -2.05 -12.90
CA LYS A 33 8.61 -1.42 -14.07
C LYS A 33 8.89 -2.38 -15.23
N TYR A 34 9.00 -3.68 -14.96
CA TYR A 34 9.27 -4.71 -15.97
C TYR A 34 8.01 -5.29 -16.60
N ALA A 35 6.82 -4.89 -16.15
CA ALA A 35 5.57 -5.34 -16.75
C ALA A 35 5.47 -4.90 -18.22
N LYS A 36 5.01 -5.81 -19.08
CA LYS A 36 4.88 -5.58 -20.52
C LYS A 36 3.78 -4.59 -20.88
N THR A 37 2.76 -4.44 -20.03
CA THR A 37 1.60 -3.58 -20.26
C THR A 37 1.61 -2.37 -19.34
N ASN A 38 1.08 -1.22 -19.82
CA ASN A 38 0.95 -0.01 -18.99
C ASN A 38 0.14 -0.27 -17.71
N ARG A 39 -0.94 -1.07 -17.81
CA ARG A 39 -1.73 -1.49 -16.65
C ARG A 39 -0.92 -2.33 -15.66
N GLY A 40 -0.01 -3.18 -16.13
CA GLY A 40 0.86 -3.97 -15.28
C GLY A 40 1.96 -3.15 -14.59
N ARG A 41 2.34 -2.01 -15.18
CA ARG A 41 3.29 -1.05 -14.62
C ARG A 41 2.66 -0.12 -13.59
N ALA A 42 1.33 0.03 -13.59
CA ALA A 42 0.64 0.88 -12.65
C ALA A 42 0.95 0.45 -11.20
N PRO A 43 1.25 1.40 -10.29
CA PRO A 43 1.46 1.10 -8.88
C PRO A 43 0.23 0.47 -8.25
N ARG A 44 0.44 -0.45 -7.31
CA ARG A 44 -0.63 -1.20 -6.65
C ARG A 44 -0.22 -1.62 -5.25
N TRP A 45 -1.24 -1.96 -4.46
CA TRP A 45 -1.06 -2.58 -3.17
C TRP A 45 -0.77 -4.07 -3.34
N GLU A 46 0.29 -4.55 -2.67
CA GLU A 46 0.66 -5.95 -2.57
C GLU A 46 0.59 -6.39 -1.11
N TRP A 47 0.01 -7.57 -0.89
CA TRP A 47 -0.14 -8.24 0.39
C TRP A 47 0.47 -9.64 0.27
N HIS A 48 1.46 -9.95 1.10
CA HIS A 48 2.23 -11.21 1.04
C HIS A 48 2.76 -11.56 -0.36
N GLY A 49 3.31 -10.57 -1.08
CA GLY A 49 3.91 -10.76 -2.41
C GLY A 49 2.90 -11.00 -3.55
N ARG A 50 1.61 -10.79 -3.29
CA ARG A 50 0.54 -10.87 -4.30
C ARG A 50 -0.21 -9.55 -4.35
N VAL A 51 -0.87 -9.27 -5.48
CA VAL A 51 -1.76 -8.11 -5.58
C VAL A 51 -2.85 -8.23 -4.53
N SER A 52 -3.04 -7.15 -3.75
CA SER A 52 -4.06 -7.10 -2.72
C SER A 52 -5.45 -7.34 -3.35
N PRO A 53 -6.26 -8.25 -2.78
CA PRO A 53 -7.62 -8.46 -3.25
C PRO A 53 -8.59 -7.35 -2.79
N TRP A 54 -8.13 -6.45 -1.92
CA TRP A 54 -8.96 -5.42 -1.29
C TRP A 54 -8.65 -4.02 -1.79
N LYS A 55 -9.66 -3.16 -1.75
CA LYS A 55 -9.54 -1.72 -1.98
C LYS A 55 -9.08 -1.01 -0.72
N VAL A 56 -7.84 -0.52 -0.74
CA VAL A 56 -7.33 0.35 0.33
C VAL A 56 -8.08 1.68 0.35
N THR A 57 -8.58 2.07 1.52
CA THR A 57 -9.32 3.33 1.74
C THR A 57 -8.47 4.37 2.44
N HIS A 58 -7.64 3.95 3.40
CA HIS A 58 -6.75 4.82 4.16
C HIS A 58 -5.41 4.11 4.38
N PHE A 59 -4.36 4.88 4.62
CA PHE A 59 -3.03 4.39 4.93
C PHE A 59 -2.35 5.28 5.99
N MET A 60 -1.32 4.74 6.63
CA MET A 60 -0.38 5.44 7.50
C MET A 60 1.03 4.95 7.21
N GLU A 61 2.00 5.84 7.36
CA GLU A 61 3.41 5.45 7.35
C GLU A 61 3.71 4.49 8.50
N MET A 62 4.69 3.61 8.27
CA MET A 62 5.18 2.74 9.33
C MET A 62 5.83 3.60 10.42
N PRO A 63 5.55 3.35 11.70
CA PRO A 63 6.28 4.01 12.77
C PRO A 63 7.77 3.69 12.63
N SER A 64 8.60 4.68 12.91
CA SER A 64 10.02 4.41 13.12
C SER A 64 10.16 3.37 14.25
N PRO A 65 11.11 2.44 14.13
CA PRO A 65 11.42 1.57 15.25
C PRO A 65 11.76 2.42 16.49
N PRO A 66 11.45 1.96 17.70
CA PRO A 66 11.85 2.66 18.92
C PRO A 66 13.36 2.94 18.86
N SER A 67 13.74 4.15 19.22
CA SER A 67 15.15 4.51 19.41
C SER A 67 15.61 3.94 20.75
N ASP A 68 16.75 3.26 20.77
CA ASP A 68 17.40 2.79 22.00
C ASP A 68 17.85 3.96 22.90
#